data_AF-A0A9E3VF58-F1
#
_entry.id   AF-A0A9E3VF58-F1
#
_cell.length_a   1.000
_cell.length_b   1.000
_cell.length_c   1.000
_cell.angle_alpha   90.00
_cell.angle_beta   90.00
_cell.angle_gamma   90.00
#
_symmetry.space_group_name_H-M   'P 1'
#
loop_
_entity.id
_entity.type
_entity.pdbx_description
1 polymer ?
#
loop_
_entity_poly.entity_id
_entity_poly.type
_entity_poly.pdbx_seq_one_letter_code
_entity_poly.pdbx_strand_id
1 'polypeptide(L)'
;MRGLWWAGLVVASAGCFIGAGNEVGKTCETNVDCADPLVCAQVRGTTRTCELLRGPDPGEGSPPTTVRPIDYCHDVKPIIDRTCIANCHGADMTRGTTGFRLDQYQFGDGTPGVFAKGERVRERTADDSMPPVNPANPRPDAAERALIGKWVAGGKVFCFDAGM
;
A
#
# COMPACT_ATOMS: atom_id res chain seq x y z
N MET A 1 26.42 -6.27 70.41
CA MET A 1 26.39 -5.63 69.07
C MET A 1 25.75 -6.66 68.14
N ARG A 2 24.41 -6.66 67.96
CA ARG A 2 23.65 -5.94 66.92
C ARG A 2 24.22 -6.17 65.51
N GLY A 3 23.47 -6.84 64.62
CA GLY A 3 23.79 -6.74 63.18
C GLY A 3 23.17 -7.79 62.25
N LEU A 4 21.84 -7.83 62.15
CA LEU A 4 21.04 -8.10 60.94
C LEU A 4 21.42 -9.29 60.03
N TRP A 5 20.66 -10.38 60.19
CA TRP A 5 20.42 -11.37 59.15
C TRP A 5 19.48 -10.77 58.10
N TRP A 6 19.99 -10.49 56.89
CA TRP A 6 19.13 -10.19 55.76
C TRP A 6 18.66 -11.50 55.13
N ALA A 7 17.46 -11.93 55.51
CA ALA A 7 16.71 -12.91 54.75
C ALA A 7 16.21 -12.25 53.46
N GLY A 8 16.88 -12.52 52.34
CA GLY A 8 16.42 -12.11 51.03
C GLY A 8 15.11 -12.82 50.69
N LEU A 9 14.01 -12.07 50.72
CA LEU A 9 12.71 -12.54 50.25
C LEU A 9 12.77 -12.68 48.72
N VAL A 10 12.93 -13.91 48.23
CA VAL A 10 12.76 -14.21 46.81
C VAL A 10 11.25 -14.18 46.53
N VAL A 11 10.79 -13.10 45.89
CA VAL A 11 9.44 -13.04 45.34
C VAL A 11 9.42 -13.92 44.09
N ALA A 12 8.94 -15.16 44.25
CA ALA A 12 8.59 -16.01 43.13
C ALA A 12 7.28 -15.48 42.53
N SER A 13 7.38 -14.64 41.50
CA SER A 13 6.25 -14.31 40.65
C SER A 13 5.83 -15.58 39.91
N ALA A 14 4.78 -16.25 40.40
CA ALA A 14 4.05 -17.25 39.65
C ALA A 14 3.33 -16.54 38.49
N GLY A 15 4.05 -16.34 37.39
CA GLY A 15 3.43 -15.99 36.12
C GLY A 15 2.57 -17.17 35.68
N CYS A 16 1.26 -16.96 35.59
CA CYS A 16 0.43 -17.84 34.79
C CYS A 16 0.94 -17.76 33.36
N PHE A 17 1.75 -18.72 32.93
CA PHE A 17 1.96 -18.96 31.51
C PHE A 17 0.60 -19.36 30.96
N ILE A 18 0.00 -18.46 30.19
CA ILE A 18 -1.19 -18.73 29.40
C ILE A 18 -0.88 -20.01 28.62
N GLY A 19 -1.62 -21.07 28.92
CA GLY A 19 -1.59 -22.24 28.09
C GLY A 19 -2.03 -21.79 26.70
N ALA A 20 -1.12 -21.81 25.74
CA ALA A 20 -1.45 -21.87 24.33
C ALA A 20 -2.09 -23.25 24.07
N GLY A 21 -3.25 -23.47 24.69
CA GLY A 21 -4.08 -24.63 24.50
C GLY A 21 -4.86 -24.38 23.23
N ASN A 22 -4.22 -24.62 22.08
CA ASN A 22 -4.83 -24.92 20.79
C ASN A 22 -6.34 -24.59 20.71
N GLU A 23 -6.64 -23.29 20.61
CA GLU A 23 -8.01 -22.74 20.58
C GLU A 23 -8.72 -22.93 19.24
N VAL A 24 -8.04 -23.54 18.28
CA VAL A 24 -8.60 -23.91 16.98
C VAL A 24 -9.79 -24.85 17.19
N GLY A 25 -10.94 -24.52 16.61
CA GLY A 25 -12.17 -25.32 16.68
C GLY A 25 -13.06 -25.02 17.89
N LYS A 26 -12.69 -24.09 18.80
CA LYS A 26 -13.58 -23.66 19.89
C LYS A 26 -14.76 -22.87 19.33
N THR A 27 -15.97 -23.12 19.85
CA THR A 27 -17.15 -22.35 19.45
C THR A 27 -17.03 -20.90 19.89
N CYS A 28 -17.43 -19.97 19.02
CA CYS A 28 -17.34 -18.53 19.26
C CYS A 28 -18.59 -17.83 18.71
N GLU A 29 -18.87 -16.62 19.21
CA GLU A 29 -19.89 -15.75 18.61
C GLU A 29 -19.25 -14.63 17.79
N THR A 30 -18.12 -14.11 18.29
CA THR A 30 -17.39 -12.98 17.72
C THR A 30 -15.87 -13.18 17.81
N ASN A 31 -15.09 -12.32 17.13
CA ASN A 31 -13.63 -12.44 17.08
C ASN A 31 -12.93 -12.24 18.44
N VAL A 32 -13.57 -11.55 19.39
CA VAL A 32 -12.95 -11.31 20.71
C VAL A 32 -12.94 -12.58 21.58
N ASP A 33 -13.70 -13.60 21.20
CA ASP A 33 -13.75 -14.90 21.88
C ASP A 33 -12.55 -15.79 21.51
N CYS A 34 -11.81 -15.40 20.48
CA CYS A 34 -10.69 -16.16 19.92
C CYS A 34 -9.36 -15.49 20.30
N ALA A 35 -8.36 -16.30 20.66
CA ALA A 35 -7.01 -15.79 20.84
C ALA A 35 -6.37 -15.47 19.48
N ASP A 36 -5.52 -14.45 19.43
CA ASP A 36 -4.74 -14.13 18.24
C ASP A 36 -3.84 -15.32 17.86
N PRO A 37 -3.80 -15.76 16.59
CA PRO A 37 -4.31 -15.09 15.38
C PRO A 37 -5.64 -15.68 14.82
N LEU A 38 -6.47 -16.29 15.66
CA LEU A 38 -7.70 -16.97 15.24
C LEU A 38 -8.86 -15.99 14.99
N VAL A 39 -9.72 -16.33 14.04
CA VAL A 39 -10.91 -15.54 13.69
C VAL A 39 -12.14 -16.39 13.92
N CYS A 40 -13.22 -15.78 14.43
CA CYS A 40 -14.48 -16.48 14.61
C CYS A 40 -15.17 -16.64 13.25
N ALA A 41 -15.13 -17.85 12.70
CA ALA A 41 -15.59 -18.13 11.34
C ALA A 41 -16.51 -19.36 11.29
N GLN A 42 -17.45 -19.35 10.35
CA GLN A 42 -18.29 -20.52 10.06
C GLN A 42 -17.71 -21.25 8.85
N VAL A 43 -16.81 -22.21 9.09
CA VAL A 43 -16.18 -22.98 8.00
C VAL A 43 -17.06 -24.17 7.59
N ARG A 44 -17.79 -24.80 8.53
CA ARG A 44 -18.74 -25.90 8.26
C ARG A 44 -19.91 -25.92 9.27
N GLY A 45 -21.13 -26.19 8.79
CA GLY A 45 -22.32 -26.34 9.64
C GLY A 45 -22.93 -25.01 10.10
N THR A 46 -23.75 -25.04 11.16
CA THR A 46 -24.47 -23.86 11.69
C THR A 46 -23.75 -23.14 12.84
N THR A 47 -22.63 -23.68 13.32
CA THR A 47 -21.88 -23.12 14.45
C THR A 47 -20.60 -22.45 13.96
N ARG A 48 -20.23 -21.32 14.56
CA ARG A 48 -18.95 -20.66 14.31
C ARG A 48 -17.88 -21.19 15.26
N THR A 49 -16.67 -21.34 14.75
CA THR A 49 -15.50 -21.78 15.52
C THR A 49 -14.32 -20.84 15.30
N CYS A 50 -13.42 -20.77 16.28
CA CYS A 50 -12.16 -20.06 16.16
C CYS A 50 -11.26 -20.83 15.18
N GLU A 51 -11.04 -20.27 14.00
CA GLU A 51 -10.30 -20.91 12.93
C GLU A 51 -9.10 -20.05 12.53
N LEU A 52 -8.02 -20.72 12.13
CA LEU A 52 -6.95 -20.06 11.39
C LEU A 52 -7.46 -19.83 9.97
N LEU A 53 -8.08 -18.67 9.72
CA LEU A 53 -8.37 -18.23 8.37
C LEU A 53 -7.05 -17.92 7.66
N ARG A 54 -6.45 -18.93 7.03
CA ARG A 54 -5.61 -18.72 5.86
C ARG A 54 -6.55 -18.09 4.82
N GLY A 55 -6.21 -16.89 4.34
CA GLY A 55 -7.08 -16.12 3.42
C GLY A 55 -7.53 -16.99 2.24
N PRO A 56 -8.65 -16.65 1.56
CA PRO A 56 -9.18 -17.47 0.48
C PRO A 56 -8.05 -17.82 -0.48
N ASP A 57 -7.76 -19.12 -0.60
CA ASP A 57 -6.86 -19.62 -1.62
C ASP A 57 -7.43 -19.10 -2.95
N PRO A 58 -6.69 -18.29 -3.74
CA PRO A 58 -7.11 -17.98 -5.09
C PRO A 58 -7.29 -19.33 -5.78
N GLY A 59 -8.51 -19.60 -6.22
CA GLY A 59 -8.96 -20.94 -6.60
C GLY A 59 -7.92 -21.74 -7.36
N GLU A 60 -7.85 -23.02 -7.02
CA GLU A 60 -7.07 -24.05 -7.70
C GLU A 60 -7.07 -23.81 -9.23
N GLY A 61 -5.97 -23.25 -9.75
CA GLY A 61 -5.78 -23.06 -11.19
C GLY A 61 -5.31 -21.67 -11.67
N SER A 62 -5.26 -20.64 -10.83
CA SER A 62 -4.56 -19.40 -11.23
C SER A 62 -3.08 -19.50 -10.85
N PRO A 63 -2.12 -19.34 -11.81
CA PRO A 63 -0.72 -19.21 -11.45
C PRO A 63 -0.58 -18.07 -10.44
N PRO A 64 0.38 -18.13 -9.50
CA PRO A 64 0.64 -17.02 -8.60
C PRO A 64 0.80 -15.79 -9.48
N THR A 65 -0.15 -14.86 -9.39
CA THR A 65 -0.01 -13.58 -10.07
C THR A 65 1.17 -12.95 -9.38
N THR A 66 2.34 -13.02 -10.02
CA THR A 66 3.50 -12.26 -9.61
C THR A 66 3.08 -10.81 -9.74
N VAL A 67 2.58 -10.23 -8.64
CA VAL A 67 2.19 -8.83 -8.61
C VAL A 67 3.48 -8.05 -8.77
N ARG A 68 3.76 -7.62 -10.01
CA ARG A 68 4.88 -6.73 -10.32
C ARG A 68 4.72 -5.47 -9.47
N PRO A 69 5.78 -4.96 -8.84
CA PRO A 69 5.74 -3.66 -8.17
C PRO A 69 5.25 -2.58 -9.15
N ILE A 70 4.46 -1.62 -8.67
CA ILE A 70 4.02 -0.49 -9.49
C ILE A 70 5.25 0.30 -9.95
N ASP A 71 5.36 0.57 -11.25
CA ASP A 71 6.44 1.34 -11.85
C ASP A 71 5.93 2.46 -12.77
N TYR A 72 6.82 3.38 -13.10
CA TYR A 72 6.49 4.50 -13.95
C TYR A 72 6.19 4.07 -15.39
N CYS A 73 7.05 3.24 -16.00
CA CYS A 73 6.90 2.83 -17.40
C CYS A 73 5.52 2.26 -17.74
N HIS A 74 5.03 1.32 -16.94
CA HIS A 74 3.87 0.50 -17.26
C HIS A 74 2.59 1.05 -16.63
N ASP A 75 2.67 1.60 -15.42
CA ASP A 75 1.47 1.94 -14.64
C ASP A 75 1.18 3.44 -14.63
N VAL A 76 2.20 4.30 -14.55
CA VAL A 76 2.01 5.74 -14.34
C VAL A 76 2.15 6.55 -15.62
N LYS A 77 3.13 6.25 -16.46
CA LYS A 77 3.42 6.98 -17.69
C LYS A 77 2.19 7.07 -18.62
N PRO A 78 1.41 5.99 -18.86
CA PRO A 78 0.21 6.10 -19.71
C PRO A 78 -0.83 7.10 -19.17
N ILE A 79 -0.95 7.20 -17.84
CA ILE A 79 -1.83 8.15 -17.18
C ILE A 79 -1.30 9.58 -17.38
N ILE A 80 -0.01 9.81 -17.12
CA ILE A 80 0.62 11.13 -17.23
C ILE A 80 0.61 11.64 -18.68
N ASP A 81 0.89 10.77 -19.65
CA ASP A 81 0.85 11.08 -21.09
C ASP A 81 -0.53 11.60 -21.50
N ARG A 82 -1.57 10.83 -21.13
CA ARG A 82 -2.95 11.08 -21.55
C ARG A 82 -3.60 12.25 -20.82
N THR A 83 -3.21 12.54 -19.57
CA THR A 83 -3.93 13.48 -18.70
C THR A 83 -3.17 14.77 -18.41
N CYS A 84 -1.83 14.78 -18.54
CA CYS A 84 -0.99 15.91 -18.10
C CYS A 84 -0.15 16.49 -19.25
N ILE A 85 0.45 15.63 -20.07
CA ILE A 85 1.42 16.03 -21.09
C ILE A 85 0.75 16.58 -22.33
N ALA A 86 -0.33 15.92 -22.80
CA ALA A 86 -0.95 16.18 -24.11
C ALA A 86 -1.24 17.66 -24.42
N ASN A 87 -1.36 18.52 -23.38
CA ASN A 87 -1.66 19.93 -23.57
C ASN A 87 -0.82 20.92 -22.75
N CYS A 88 -0.21 20.54 -21.62
CA CYS A 88 0.33 21.53 -20.66
C CYS A 88 1.70 21.21 -20.06
N HIS A 89 2.00 19.94 -19.76
CA HIS A 89 3.26 19.58 -19.07
C HIS A 89 4.21 18.76 -19.94
N GLY A 90 4.09 18.86 -21.26
CA GLY A 90 4.95 18.21 -22.25
C GLY A 90 6.02 19.13 -22.84
N ALA A 91 6.66 18.65 -23.91
CA ALA A 91 7.65 19.40 -24.70
C ALA A 91 7.18 20.76 -25.18
N ASP A 92 5.93 20.82 -25.63
CA ASP A 92 5.29 22.07 -25.95
C ASP A 92 4.75 22.75 -24.69
N MET A 93 5.54 23.68 -24.13
CA MET A 93 5.15 24.48 -22.97
C MET A 93 4.41 25.77 -23.36
N THR A 94 4.06 25.99 -24.63
CA THR A 94 3.39 27.24 -25.08
C THR A 94 1.99 27.41 -24.49
N ARG A 95 1.34 26.31 -24.11
CA ARG A 95 0.00 26.27 -23.51
C ARG A 95 0.00 25.95 -22.02
N GLY A 96 1.18 25.77 -21.43
CA GLY A 96 1.37 25.21 -20.09
C GLY A 96 2.11 26.11 -19.12
N THR A 97 2.28 25.63 -17.89
CA THR A 97 3.16 26.28 -16.91
C THR A 97 4.61 25.93 -17.21
N THR A 98 5.48 26.93 -17.28
CA THR A 98 6.92 26.75 -17.41
C THR A 98 7.55 26.33 -16.08
N GLY A 99 8.59 25.50 -16.12
CA GLY A 99 9.42 25.18 -14.95
C GLY A 99 9.45 23.72 -14.51
N PHE A 100 8.76 22.82 -15.22
CA PHE A 100 8.99 21.36 -15.15
C PHE A 100 8.34 20.66 -16.34
N ARG A 101 8.76 19.43 -16.59
CA ARG A 101 8.39 18.62 -17.75
C ARG A 101 8.01 17.22 -17.27
N LEU A 102 6.76 16.82 -17.47
CA LEU A 102 6.27 15.52 -17.00
C LEU A 102 6.49 14.40 -18.03
N ASP A 103 6.81 14.75 -19.27
CA ASP A 103 7.23 13.80 -20.31
C ASP A 103 8.66 13.29 -20.10
N GLN A 104 9.42 13.94 -19.23
CA GLN A 104 10.73 13.50 -18.79
C GLN A 104 10.62 12.82 -17.43
N TYR A 105 11.28 11.67 -17.28
CA TYR A 105 11.27 10.98 -15.99
C TYR A 105 12.06 11.75 -14.93
N GLN A 106 13.33 12.00 -15.26
CA GLN A 106 14.29 12.72 -14.44
C GLN A 106 14.45 14.15 -14.94
N PHE A 107 15.39 14.88 -14.33
CA PHE A 107 15.74 16.22 -14.79
C PHE A 107 16.31 16.18 -16.23
N GLY A 108 15.80 17.04 -17.11
CA GLY A 108 16.21 17.15 -18.51
C GLY A 108 16.01 18.57 -19.02
N ASP A 109 16.86 19.02 -19.94
CA ASP A 109 16.80 20.36 -20.56
C ASP A 109 16.71 21.53 -19.57
N GLY A 110 17.33 21.40 -18.39
CA GLY A 110 17.25 22.41 -17.34
C GLY A 110 15.95 22.41 -16.53
N THR A 111 15.08 21.42 -16.72
CA THR A 111 13.77 21.34 -16.08
C THR A 111 13.57 20.05 -15.28
N PRO A 112 12.94 20.09 -14.10
CA PRO A 112 12.61 18.89 -13.34
C PRO A 112 11.62 17.96 -14.06
N GLY A 113 11.88 16.66 -13.97
CA GLY A 113 11.01 15.59 -14.46
C GLY A 113 9.89 15.18 -13.50
N VAL A 114 9.08 14.21 -13.93
CA VAL A 114 7.99 13.61 -13.12
C VAL A 114 8.48 12.99 -11.81
N PHE A 115 9.71 12.45 -11.74
CA PHE A 115 10.28 11.92 -10.50
C PHE A 115 10.37 13.02 -9.43
N ALA A 116 10.90 14.19 -9.80
CA ALA A 116 11.03 15.33 -8.90
C ALA A 116 9.68 15.98 -8.58
N LYS A 117 8.66 15.80 -9.42
CA LYS A 117 7.32 16.37 -9.25
C LYS A 117 6.27 15.39 -8.75
N GLY A 118 6.63 14.13 -8.47
CA GLY A 118 5.66 13.07 -8.16
C GLY A 118 4.73 13.39 -6.99
N GLU A 119 5.24 13.94 -5.88
CA GLU A 119 4.38 14.37 -4.75
C GLU A 119 3.39 15.46 -5.17
N ARG A 120 3.85 16.45 -5.92
CA ARG A 120 2.97 17.51 -6.45
C ARG A 120 1.92 16.92 -7.39
N VAL A 121 2.27 15.95 -8.23
CA VAL A 121 1.32 15.27 -9.11
C VAL A 121 0.28 14.51 -8.28
N ARG A 122 0.71 13.77 -7.25
CA ARG A 122 -0.19 13.07 -6.33
C ARG A 122 -1.15 14.03 -5.61
N GLU A 123 -0.65 15.12 -5.07
CA GLU A 123 -1.47 16.13 -4.37
C GLU A 123 -2.51 16.75 -5.30
N ARG A 124 -2.07 17.17 -6.50
CA ARG A 124 -2.92 17.92 -7.44
C ARG A 124 -3.97 17.07 -8.15
N THR A 125 -3.72 15.76 -8.25
CA THR A 125 -4.72 14.81 -8.72
C THR A 125 -5.69 14.43 -7.59
N ALA A 126 -5.24 14.36 -6.34
CA ALA A 126 -6.09 14.09 -5.19
C ALA A 126 -7.08 15.23 -4.88
N ASP A 127 -6.66 16.49 -5.02
CA ASP A 127 -7.52 17.66 -4.82
C ASP A 127 -8.28 18.10 -6.08
N ASP A 128 -8.14 17.34 -7.18
CA ASP A 128 -8.78 17.64 -8.47
C ASP A 128 -8.45 19.03 -9.03
N SER A 129 -7.33 19.65 -8.61
CA SER A 129 -6.85 20.91 -9.18
C SER A 129 -6.08 20.72 -10.49
N MET A 130 -5.52 19.51 -10.73
CA MET A 130 -4.91 19.13 -12.01
C MET A 130 -5.30 17.71 -12.45
N PRO A 131 -5.48 17.49 -13.78
CA PRO A 131 -5.50 18.52 -14.81
C PRO A 131 -6.76 19.41 -14.70
N PRO A 132 -6.71 20.66 -15.23
CA PRO A 132 -7.90 21.48 -15.34
C PRO A 132 -8.93 20.75 -16.20
N VAL A 133 -10.22 20.96 -15.92
CA VAL A 133 -11.29 20.34 -16.71
C VAL A 133 -11.16 20.80 -18.15
N ASN A 134 -10.86 19.87 -19.05
CA ASN A 134 -10.74 20.12 -20.49
C ASN A 134 -11.27 18.89 -21.25
N PRO A 135 -12.20 19.05 -22.22
CA PRO A 135 -12.67 17.93 -23.05
C PRO A 135 -11.56 17.18 -23.78
N ALA A 136 -10.45 17.87 -24.12
CA ALA A 136 -9.30 17.30 -24.80
C ALA A 136 -8.28 16.63 -23.87
N ASN A 137 -8.46 16.71 -22.54
CA ASN A 137 -7.52 16.17 -21.57
C ASN A 137 -8.27 15.67 -20.32
N PRO A 138 -8.70 14.40 -20.29
CA PRO A 138 -9.49 13.89 -19.18
C PRO A 138 -8.67 13.89 -17.88
N ARG A 139 -9.36 14.04 -16.75
CA ARG A 139 -8.75 13.83 -15.44
C ARG A 139 -8.49 12.34 -15.21
N PRO A 140 -7.43 11.98 -14.47
CA PRO A 140 -7.28 10.63 -13.96
C PRO A 140 -8.51 10.23 -13.13
N ASP A 141 -9.00 9.01 -13.31
CA ASP A 141 -10.09 8.48 -12.49
C ASP A 141 -9.62 8.10 -11.07
N ALA A 142 -10.51 7.56 -10.23
CA ALA A 142 -10.15 7.17 -8.87
C ALA A 142 -9.09 6.05 -8.80
N ALA A 143 -9.11 5.09 -9.73
CA ALA A 143 -8.15 4.00 -9.77
C ALA A 143 -6.78 4.49 -10.25
N GLU A 144 -6.76 5.36 -11.25
CA GLU A 144 -5.55 5.98 -11.77
C GLU A 144 -4.88 6.89 -10.74
N ARG A 145 -5.67 7.68 -9.99
CA ARG A 145 -5.18 8.45 -8.83
C ARG A 145 -4.56 7.55 -7.76
N ALA A 146 -5.17 6.40 -7.50
CA ALA A 146 -4.62 5.43 -6.55
C ALA A 146 -3.31 4.82 -7.05
N LEU A 147 -3.15 4.56 -8.35
CA LEU A 147 -1.89 4.10 -8.95
C LEU A 147 -0.78 5.14 -8.80
N ILE A 148 -1.05 6.40 -9.13
CA ILE A 148 -0.12 7.51 -8.92
C ILE A 148 0.28 7.59 -7.44
N GLY A 149 -0.70 7.53 -6.53
CA GLY A 149 -0.45 7.57 -5.09
C GLY A 149 0.46 6.44 -4.59
N LYS A 150 0.20 5.21 -5.04
CA LYS A 150 1.02 4.03 -4.68
C LYS A 150 2.42 4.11 -5.26
N TRP A 151 2.57 4.55 -6.51
CA TRP A 151 3.87 4.75 -7.14
C TRP A 151 4.73 5.78 -6.38
N VAL A 152 4.13 6.90 -5.99
CA VAL A 152 4.80 7.94 -5.22
C VAL A 152 5.25 7.42 -3.84
N ALA A 153 4.35 6.73 -3.13
CA ALA A 153 4.65 6.11 -1.84
C ALA A 153 5.69 4.98 -1.95
N GLY A 154 5.70 4.25 -3.07
CA GLY A 154 6.66 3.19 -3.39
C GLY A 154 8.04 3.69 -3.84
N GLY A 155 8.34 4.97 -3.65
CA GLY A 155 9.66 5.52 -3.96
C GLY A 155 9.83 5.98 -5.41
N LYS A 156 8.75 6.02 -6.19
CA LYS A 156 8.77 6.40 -7.61
C LYS A 156 9.77 5.55 -8.38
N VAL A 157 9.47 4.26 -8.52
CA VAL A 157 10.28 3.34 -9.31
C VAL A 157 10.14 3.69 -10.80
N PHE A 158 11.25 3.73 -11.54
CA PHE A 158 11.22 4.09 -12.96
C PHE A 158 10.57 3.00 -13.80
N CYS A 159 11.29 1.93 -14.11
CA CYS A 159 10.77 0.81 -14.87
C CYS A 159 11.28 -0.44 -14.17
N PHE A 160 10.38 -1.31 -13.77
CA PHE A 160 10.79 -2.58 -13.21
C PHE A 160 11.16 -3.49 -14.38
N ASP A 161 12.46 -3.71 -14.57
CA ASP A 161 12.94 -4.73 -15.48
C ASP A 161 12.62 -6.08 -14.84
N ALA A 162 11.49 -6.68 -15.22
CA ALA A 162 11.11 -8.02 -14.82
C ALA A 162 12.03 -9.04 -15.52
N GLY A 163 13.30 -9.13 -15.11
CA GLY A 163 14.23 -10.12 -15.61
C GLY A 163 15.71 -9.80 -15.43
N MET A 164 16.23 -10.09 -14.23
CA MET A 164 17.52 -10.77 -14.05
C MET A 164 17.38 -11.78 -12.90
#